data_AF-A0A936SI97-F1
#
_entry.id   AF-A0A936SI97-F1
#
_cell.length_a   1.000
_cell.length_b   1.000
_cell.length_c   1.000
_cell.angle_alpha   90.00
_cell.angle_beta   90.00
_cell.angle_gamma   90.00
#
_symmetry.space_group_name_H-M   'P 1'
#
loop_
_entity.id
_entity.type
_entity.pdbx_description
1 polymer ?
#
loop_
_entity_poly.entity_id
_entity_poly.type
_entity_poly.pdbx_seq_one_letter_code
_entity_poly.pdbx_strand_id
1 'polypeptide(L)'
;MKRIFAQARKELTQVLRDRLTLALALVLPLALLALMGYAISLSVTDLPIVVQDFDNSPSSRRYIAAFRSSLTFRIVELPIGEKPERALLDNSAEKRSLFRNISRAIWNGD
;
A
#
# COMPACT_ATOMS: atom_id res chain seq x y z
N MET A 1 18.17 42.44 26.68
CA MET A 1 18.45 41.61 25.48
C MET A 1 19.81 40.92 25.48
N LYS A 2 20.94 41.58 25.82
CA LYS A 2 22.30 40.96 25.79
C LYS A 2 22.44 39.65 26.59
N ARG A 3 21.78 39.53 27.75
CA ARG A 3 21.79 38.32 28.60
C ARG A 3 21.12 37.11 27.94
N ILE A 4 19.98 37.32 27.27
CA ILE A 4 19.23 36.25 26.59
C ILE A 4 20.06 35.68 25.43
N PHE A 5 20.71 36.55 24.66
CA PHE A 5 21.56 36.12 23.56
C PHE A 5 22.81 35.37 24.04
N ALA A 6 23.40 35.79 25.16
CA ALA A 6 24.53 35.08 25.79
C ALA A 6 24.11 33.70 26.30
N GLN A 7 22.92 33.58 26.90
CA GLN A 7 22.35 32.31 27.36
C GLN A 7 22.09 31.36 26.17
N ALA A 8 21.39 31.85 25.14
CA ALA A 8 21.06 31.08 23.94
C ALA A 8 22.31 30.56 23.22
N ARG A 9 23.35 31.40 23.09
CA ARG A 9 24.63 30.98 22.50
C ARG A 9 25.32 29.87 23.31
N LYS A 10 25.22 29.91 24.65
CA LYS A 10 25.80 28.89 25.52
C LYS A 10 25.12 27.54 25.32
N GLU A 11 23.78 27.53 25.31
CA GLU A 11 23.00 26.31 25.10
C GLU A 11 23.14 25.78 23.68
N LEU A 12 23.16 26.64 22.66
CA LEU A 12 23.36 26.22 21.28
C LEU A 12 24.73 25.55 21.09
N THR A 13 25.78 26.09 21.70
CA THR A 13 27.12 25.48 21.68
C THR A 13 27.13 24.13 22.42
N GLN A 14 26.36 24.01 23.49
CA GLN A 14 26.24 22.78 24.27
C GLN A 14 25.49 21.69 23.51
N VAL A 15 24.39 22.04 22.84
CA VAL A 15 23.64 21.14 21.94
C VAL A 15 24.51 20.72 20.76
N LEU A 16 25.26 21.66 20.15
CA LEU A 16 26.14 21.34 19.02
C LEU A 16 27.30 20.41 19.40
N ARG A 17 27.72 20.41 20.68
CA ARG A 17 28.77 19.52 21.18
C ARG A 17 28.23 18.15 21.58
N ASP A 18 26.94 18.06 21.90
CA ASP A 18 26.25 16.81 22.16
C ASP A 18 25.90 16.10 20.85
N ARG A 19 26.84 15.25 20.40
CA ARG A 19 26.71 14.46 19.17
C ARG A 19 25.50 13.54 19.17
N LEU A 20 25.07 13.04 20.32
CA LEU A 20 23.90 12.16 20.41
C LEU A 20 22.62 12.96 20.17
N THR A 21 22.50 14.12 20.82
CA THR A 21 21.35 15.02 20.61
C THR A 21 21.27 15.50 19.17
N LEU A 22 22.39 15.90 18.56
CA LEU A 22 22.43 16.25 17.13
C LEU A 22 22.06 15.07 16.22
N ALA A 23 22.57 13.88 16.51
CA ALA A 23 22.26 12.68 15.74
C ALA A 23 20.76 12.37 15.82
N LEU A 24 20.16 12.38 17.01
CA LEU A 24 18.73 12.14 17.17
C LEU A 24 17.88 13.22 16.49
N ALA A 25 18.27 14.49 16.58
CA ALA A 25 17.57 15.60 15.93
C ALA A 25 17.50 15.47 14.40
N LEU A 26 18.45 14.76 13.77
CA LEU A 26 18.46 14.49 12.33
C LEU A 26 17.92 13.10 11.98
N VAL A 27 18.37 12.07 12.68
CA VAL A 27 18.04 10.66 12.38
C VAL A 27 16.58 10.37 12.66
N LEU A 28 16.02 10.87 13.75
CA LEU A 28 14.61 10.63 14.09
C LEU A 28 13.65 11.13 13.01
N PRO A 29 13.70 12.40 12.55
CA PRO A 29 12.82 12.86 11.49
C PRO A 29 13.11 12.18 10.14
N LEU A 30 14.36 11.83 9.81
CA LEU A 30 14.68 11.08 8.59
C LEU A 30 14.11 9.66 8.63
N ALA A 31 14.21 8.97 9.78
CA ALA A 31 13.64 7.65 9.98
C ALA A 31 12.11 7.70 9.88
N LEU A 32 11.47 8.74 10.45
CA LEU A 32 10.03 8.96 10.32
C LEU A 32 9.62 9.23 8.87
N LEU A 33 10.40 10.01 8.12
CA LEU A 33 10.14 10.25 6.69
C LEU A 33 10.30 8.96 5.88
N ALA A 34 11.33 8.16 6.15
CA ALA A 34 11.54 6.88 5.49
C ALA A 34 10.40 5.90 5.81
N LEU A 35 9.97 5.83 7.07
CA LEU A 35 8.85 5.01 7.51
C LEU A 35 7.55 5.44 6.83
N MET A 36 7.29 6.75 6.77
CA MET A 36 6.12 7.31 6.07
C MET A 36 6.17 7.02 4.57
N GLY A 37 7.32 7.21 3.92
CA GLY A 37 7.52 6.90 2.51
C GLY A 37 7.32 5.42 2.20
N TYR A 38 7.81 4.53 3.08
CA TYR A 38 7.58 3.10 2.96
C TYR A 38 6.11 2.74 3.18
N ALA A 39 5.45 3.30 4.19
CA ALA A 39 4.03 3.09 4.46
C ALA A 39 3.13 3.59 3.31
N ILE A 40 3.50 4.69 2.64
CA ILE A 40 2.82 5.18 1.44
C ILE A 40 3.10 4.26 0.24
N SER A 41 4.31 3.73 0.08
CA SER A 41 4.60 2.75 -0.98
C SER A 41 3.86 1.42 -0.76
N LEU A 42 3.50 1.09 0.47
CA LEU A 42 2.60 -0.01 0.84
C LEU A 42 1.12 0.30 0.56
N SER A 43 0.80 1.47 0.00
CA SER A 43 -0.57 1.85 -0.32
C SER A 43 -1.15 0.95 -1.42
N VAL A 44 -1.70 -0.19 -0.99
CA VAL A 44 -2.96 -0.81 -1.43
C VAL A 44 -3.28 -0.65 -2.93
N THR A 45 -2.31 -0.88 -3.82
CA THR A 45 -2.56 -0.87 -5.27
C THR A 45 -2.98 -2.27 -5.74
N ASP A 46 -2.79 -3.28 -4.89
CA ASP A 46 -3.08 -4.68 -5.19
C ASP A 46 -3.73 -5.37 -4.00
N LEU A 47 -4.87 -4.86 -3.51
CA LEU A 47 -5.68 -5.64 -2.58
C LEU A 47 -6.53 -6.63 -3.38
N PRO A 48 -6.25 -7.96 -3.33
CA PRO A 48 -7.07 -8.94 -4.01
C PRO A 48 -8.40 -9.05 -3.28
N ILE A 49 -9.46 -8.55 -3.91
CA ILE A 49 -10.83 -8.71 -3.39
C ILE A 49 -11.54 -9.79 -4.20
N VAL A 50 -12.15 -10.73 -3.50
CA VAL A 50 -12.95 -11.80 -4.09
C VAL A 50 -14.41 -11.39 -3.97
N VAL A 51 -15.09 -11.24 -5.10
CA VAL A 51 -16.51 -10.90 -5.14
C VAL A 51 -17.28 -12.08 -5.71
N GLN A 52 -18.28 -12.55 -4.96
CA GLN A 52 -19.18 -13.64 -5.37
C GLN A 52 -20.56 -13.04 -5.65
N ASP A 53 -20.96 -13.06 -6.93
CA ASP A 53 -22.26 -12.58 -7.37
C ASP A 53 -23.28 -13.73 -7.34
N PHE A 54 -24.25 -13.63 -6.43
CA PHE A 54 -25.30 -14.64 -6.25
C PHE A 54 -26.60 -14.35 -7.02
N ASP A 55 -26.79 -13.09 -7.42
CA ASP A 55 -28.03 -12.60 -8.03
C ASP A 55 -27.90 -12.44 -9.55
N ASN A 56 -26.67 -12.34 -10.07
CA ASN A 56 -26.34 -12.22 -11.50
C ASN A 56 -27.19 -11.17 -12.23
N SER A 57 -27.60 -10.12 -11.51
CA SER A 57 -28.49 -9.08 -11.99
C SER A 57 -27.69 -7.95 -12.66
N PRO A 58 -28.32 -7.16 -13.56
CA PRO A 58 -27.66 -6.02 -14.19
C PRO A 58 -27.13 -4.99 -13.18
N SER A 59 -27.82 -4.84 -12.05
CA SER A 59 -27.44 -3.95 -10.95
C SER A 59 -26.19 -4.46 -10.22
N SER A 60 -26.12 -5.77 -9.94
CA SER A 60 -24.94 -6.42 -9.35
C SER A 60 -23.70 -6.23 -10.23
N ARG A 61 -23.84 -6.49 -11.55
CA ARG A 61 -22.75 -6.30 -12.52
C ARG A 61 -22.25 -4.85 -12.59
N ARG A 62 -23.15 -3.85 -12.52
CA ARG A 62 -22.77 -2.43 -12.50
C ARG A 62 -22.01 -2.05 -11.23
N TYR A 63 -22.40 -2.60 -10.09
CA TYR A 63 -21.72 -2.37 -8.81
C TYR A 63 -20.30 -2.96 -8.84
N ILE A 64 -20.15 -4.20 -9.32
CA ILE A 64 -18.85 -4.86 -9.49
C ILE A 64 -17.97 -4.07 -10.48
N ALA A 65 -18.53 -3.58 -11.58
CA ALA A 65 -17.80 -2.77 -12.56
C ALA A 65 -17.28 -1.44 -11.98
N ALA A 66 -18.06 -0.78 -11.12
CA ALA A 66 -17.63 0.44 -10.43
C ALA A 66 -16.45 0.18 -9.47
N PHE A 67 -16.42 -0.98 -8.81
CA PHE A 67 -15.27 -1.39 -8.00
C PHE A 67 -14.03 -1.70 -8.84
N ARG A 68 -14.17 -2.26 -10.07
CA ARG A 68 -13.05 -2.49 -10.99
C ARG A 68 -12.41 -1.22 -11.52
N SER A 69 -13.18 -0.13 -11.64
CA SER A 69 -12.64 1.15 -12.11
C SER A 69 -11.80 1.89 -11.07
N SER A 70 -11.78 1.43 -9.81
CA SER A 70 -10.92 1.97 -8.78
C SER A 70 -9.52 1.38 -8.91
N LEU A 71 -8.50 2.24 -9.01
CA LEU A 71 -7.05 1.89 -9.09
C LEU A 71 -6.51 1.12 -7.86
N THR A 72 -7.36 0.87 -6.87
CA THR A 72 -7.02 0.25 -5.57
C THR A 72 -7.34 -1.26 -5.52
N PHE A 73 -8.22 -1.77 -6.39
CA PHE A 73 -8.80 -3.10 -6.21
C PHE A 73 -8.67 -4.02 -7.43
N ARG A 74 -8.06 -5.19 -7.22
CA ARG A 74 -8.00 -6.27 -8.21
C ARG A 74 -9.10 -7.27 -7.93
N ILE A 75 -10.16 -7.28 -8.76
CA ILE A 75 -11.29 -8.20 -8.59
C ILE A 75 -10.97 -9.56 -9.20
N VAL A 76 -11.05 -10.61 -8.38
CA VAL A 76 -11.06 -12.01 -8.83
C VAL A 76 -12.48 -12.54 -8.73
N GLU A 77 -13.10 -12.83 -9.88
CA GLU A 77 -14.41 -13.48 -9.95
C GLU A 77 -14.32 -14.92 -9.48
N LEU A 78 -15.19 -15.29 -8.53
CA LEU A 78 -15.28 -16.65 -8.03
C LEU A 78 -16.50 -17.37 -8.64
N PRO A 79 -16.34 -18.57 -9.23
CA PRO A 79 -17.45 -19.37 -9.72
C PRO A 79 -18.47 -19.68 -8.62
N ILE A 80 -19.75 -19.77 -9.01
CA ILE A 80 -20.84 -20.12 -8.10
C ILE A 80 -20.65 -21.57 -7.63
N GLY A 81 -20.56 -21.77 -6.31
CA GLY A 81 -20.36 -23.07 -5.66
C GLY A 81 -19.00 -23.26 -4.98
N GLU A 82 -18.04 -22.35 -5.22
CA GLU A 82 -16.73 -22.37 -4.55
C GLU A 82 -16.77 -21.48 -3.28
N LYS A 83 -16.32 -22.01 -2.14
CA LYS A 83 -16.31 -21.26 -0.87
C LYS A 83 -15.21 -20.18 -0.93
N PRO A 84 -15.52 -18.91 -0.60
CA PRO A 84 -14.58 -17.79 -0.74
C PRO A 84 -13.30 -17.97 0.10
N GLU A 85 -13.39 -18.69 1.22
CA GLU A 85 -12.28 -18.99 2.12
C GLU A 85 -11.16 -19.79 1.44
N ARG A 86 -11.49 -20.72 0.54
CA ARG A 86 -10.48 -21.55 -0.15
C ARG A 86 -9.67 -20.77 -1.17
N ALA A 87 -10.28 -19.80 -1.84
CA ALA A 87 -9.61 -18.96 -2.84
C ALA A 87 -8.61 -17.97 -2.23
N LEU A 88 -8.85 -17.55 -0.98
CA LEU A 88 -7.95 -16.68 -0.21
C LEU A 88 -6.79 -17.47 0.41
N LEU A 89 -7.04 -18.68 0.91
CA LEU A 89 -6.03 -19.53 1.56
C LEU A 89 -5.05 -20.16 0.56
N ASP A 90 -5.48 -20.44 -0.67
CA ASP A 90 -4.70 -21.15 -1.67
C ASP A 90 -3.85 -20.21 -2.56
N ASN A 91 -3.90 -18.90 -2.31
CA ASN A 91 -3.29 -17.86 -3.15
C ASN A 91 -3.57 -18.03 -4.66
N SER A 92 -4.64 -18.76 -5.00
CA SER A 92 -5.00 -19.11 -6.36
C SER A 92 -5.67 -17.94 -7.08
N ALA A 93 -6.07 -16.90 -6.34
CA ALA A 93 -6.39 -15.58 -6.88
C ALA A 93 -5.19 -14.93 -7.59
N GLU A 94 -4.01 -14.96 -6.97
CA GLU A 94 -2.76 -14.43 -7.56
C GLU A 94 -2.31 -15.32 -8.74
N LYS A 95 -2.30 -16.64 -8.53
CA LYS A 95 -1.86 -17.63 -9.54
C LYS A 95 -2.77 -17.70 -10.78
N ARG A 96 -4.10 -17.57 -10.61
CA ARG A 96 -5.06 -17.47 -11.74
C ARG A 96 -4.92 -16.15 -12.48
N SER A 97 -4.55 -15.05 -11.81
CA SER A 97 -4.31 -13.78 -12.49
C SER A 97 -3.07 -13.84 -13.40
N LEU A 98 -2.02 -14.55 -12.95
CA LEU A 98 -0.80 -14.80 -13.73
C LEU A 98 -1.09 -15.68 -14.97
N PHE A 99 -1.83 -16.77 -14.80
CA PHE A 99 -2.13 -17.68 -15.92
C PHE A 99 -2.97 -17.02 -17.01
N ARG A 100 -3.94 -16.16 -16.63
CA ARG A 100 -4.78 -15.44 -17.60
C ARG A 100 -4.02 -14.34 -18.34
N ASN A 101 -3.06 -13.69 -17.69
CA ASN A 101 -2.24 -12.65 -18.31
C ASN A 101 -1.22 -13.26 -19.29
N ILE A 102 -0.55 -14.35 -18.89
CA ILE A 102 0.37 -15.10 -19.76
C ILE A 102 -0.39 -15.70 -20.96
N SER A 103 -1.60 -16.23 -20.75
CA SER A 103 -2.42 -16.75 -21.84
C SER A 103 -2.83 -15.68 -22.88
N ARG A 104 -3.05 -14.41 -22.46
CA ARG A 104 -3.26 -13.31 -23.41
C ARG A 104 -1.98 -12.92 -24.14
N ALA A 105 -0.85 -12.87 -23.43
CA ALA A 105 0.44 -12.53 -24.03
C ALA A 105 0.91 -13.56 -25.07
N ILE A 106 0.51 -14.84 -24.92
CA ILE A 106 0.86 -15.90 -25.88
C ILE A 106 -0.07 -15.89 -27.11
N TRP A 107 -1.32 -15.43 -26.98
CA TRP A 107 -2.28 -15.38 -28.10
C TRP A 107 -2.31 -14.04 -28.86
N ASN A 108 -1.93 -12.94 -28.22
CA ASN A 108 -1.72 -11.65 -28.88
C ASN A 108 -0.22 -11.45 -29.08
N GLY A 109 0.29 -11.96 -30.21
CA GLY A 109 1.70 -11.82 -30.57
C GLY A 109 2.03 -10.40 -31.05
N ASP A 110 2.35 -9.51 -30.12
CA ASP A 110 3.15 -8.31 -30.37
C ASP A 110 4.63 -8.59 -30.09
#